data_AF-A0A8A1LUW0-F1
#
_entry.id   AF-A0A8A1LUW0-F1
#
_cell.length_a   1.000
_cell.length_b   1.000
_cell.length_c   1.000
_cell.angle_alpha   90.00
_cell.angle_beta   90.00
_cell.angle_gamma   90.00
#
_symmetry.space_group_name_H-M   'P 1'
#
loop_
_entity.id
_entity.type
_entity.pdbx_description
1 polymer ?
#
loop_
_entity_poly.entity_id
_entity_poly.type
_entity_poly.pdbx_seq_one_letter_code
_entity_poly.pdbx_strand_id
1 'polypeptide(L)'
;MTVSPKMPFITPAFLKNIEVKGTTMGSRKEFKDMINFVNEQKIKPIISRVVQGIDNVKAIDELFDDMKNGTQFGKLVIELVNSGDSKL
;
A
#
# COMPACT_ATOMS: atom_id res chain seq x y z
N MET A 1 -5.48 25.68 22.75
CA MET A 1 -4.78 26.36 21.62
C MET A 1 -4.41 25.30 20.59
N THR A 2 -5.37 24.85 19.78
CA THR A 2 -5.08 23.97 18.63
C THR A 2 -4.69 24.88 17.46
N VAL A 3 -3.39 24.96 17.16
CA VAL A 3 -2.90 25.70 16.01
C VAL A 3 -3.42 24.98 14.77
N SER A 4 -4.29 25.62 13.98
CA SER A 4 -4.69 25.08 12.67
C SER A 4 -3.44 24.81 11.82
N PRO A 5 -3.44 23.75 10.99
CA PRO A 5 -2.32 23.48 10.09
C PRO A 5 -2.06 24.71 9.23
N LYS A 6 -0.92 25.38 9.43
CA LYS A 6 -0.47 26.43 8.53
C LYS A 6 0.23 25.74 7.37
N MET A 7 -0.21 26.04 6.15
CA MET A 7 0.50 25.68 4.94
C MET A 7 1.29 26.91 4.49
N PRO A 8 2.55 27.12 4.94
CA PRO A 8 3.34 28.24 4.47
C PRO A 8 3.74 28.00 3.01
N PHE A 9 2.89 28.40 2.07
CA PHE A 9 3.26 28.42 0.66
C PHE A 9 4.39 29.42 0.48
N ILE A 10 5.55 28.94 0.04
CA ILE A 10 6.65 29.80 -0.36
C ILE A 10 6.23 30.58 -1.62
N THR A 11 6.60 31.86 -1.72
CA THR A 11 6.28 32.71 -2.88
C THR A 11 6.59 32.06 -4.24
N PRO A 12 7.69 31.29 -4.41
CA PRO A 12 7.93 30.57 -5.66
C PRO A 12 6.87 29.51 -6.03
N ALA A 13 6.25 28.85 -5.04
CA ALA A 13 5.22 27.86 -5.28
C ALA A 13 3.90 28.51 -5.71
N PHE A 14 3.58 29.66 -5.11
CA PHE A 14 2.43 30.48 -5.49
C PHE A 14 2.56 31.02 -6.92
N LEU A 15 3.70 31.63 -7.27
CA LEU A 15 3.94 32.15 -8.63
C LEU A 15 3.93 31.07 -9.72
N LYS A 16 4.18 29.81 -9.35
CA LYS A 16 4.13 28.65 -10.24
C LYS A 16 2.79 27.92 -10.23
N ASN A 17 1.79 28.41 -9.49
CA ASN A 17 0.48 27.75 -9.33
C ASN A 17 0.58 26.29 -8.88
N ILE A 18 1.50 25.98 -7.95
CA ILE A 18 1.68 24.62 -7.43
C ILE A 18 0.57 24.32 -6.41
N GLU A 19 -0.20 23.25 -6.66
CA GLU A 19 -1.21 22.75 -5.72
C GLU A 19 -0.65 21.59 -4.89
N VAL A 20 -0.82 21.66 -3.56
CA VAL A 20 -0.52 20.54 -2.67
C VAL A 20 -1.83 19.90 -2.24
N LYS A 21 -2.05 18.65 -2.67
CA LYS A 21 -3.24 17.87 -2.34
C LYS A 21 -2.86 16.71 -1.44
N GLY A 22 -3.31 16.75 -0.19
CA GLY A 22 -3.32 15.56 0.66
C GLY A 22 -4.33 14.56 0.10
N THR A 23 -3.94 13.30 -0.02
CA THR A 23 -4.85 12.22 -0.41
C THR A 23 -4.80 11.12 0.64
N THR A 24 -5.92 10.47 0.88
CA THR A 24 -5.99 9.38 1.87
C THR A 24 -7.05 8.41 1.42
N MET A 25 -6.62 7.24 0.94
CA MET A 25 -7.50 6.25 0.31
C MET A 25 -8.38 6.89 -0.80
N GLY A 26 -9.34 6.15 -1.32
CA GLY A 26 -10.35 6.65 -2.26
C GLY A 26 -11.73 6.15 -1.87
N SER A 27 -12.75 6.68 -2.52
CA SER A 27 -14.11 6.15 -2.44
C SER A 27 -14.17 4.70 -2.95
N ARG A 28 -15.22 3.96 -2.56
CA ARG A 28 -15.44 2.59 -3.06
C ARG A 28 -15.55 2.51 -4.59
N LYS A 29 -16.09 3.56 -5.22
CA LYS A 29 -16.19 3.66 -6.68
C LYS A 29 -14.80 3.78 -7.30
N GLU A 30 -13.98 4.74 -6.83
CA GLU A 30 -12.61 4.93 -7.32
C GLU A 30 -11.75 3.69 -7.11
N PHE A 31 -11.93 2.97 -5.99
CA PHE A 31 -11.25 1.70 -5.74
C PHE A 31 -11.62 0.63 -6.77
N LYS A 32 -12.91 0.50 -7.11
CA LYS A 32 -13.37 -0.43 -8.16
C LYS A 32 -12.80 -0.07 -9.52
N ASP A 33 -12.83 1.21 -9.88
CA ASP A 33 -12.32 1.71 -11.14
C ASP A 33 -10.79 1.46 -11.24
N MET A 34 -10.06 1.66 -10.14
CA MET A 34 -8.63 1.35 -10.03
C MET A 34 -8.33 -0.15 -10.23
N ILE A 35 -9.11 -1.05 -9.62
CA ILE A 35 -8.96 -2.50 -9.82
C ILE A 35 -9.18 -2.89 -11.28
N ASN A 36 -10.22 -2.34 -11.92
CA ASN A 36 -10.50 -2.61 -13.34
C ASN A 36 -9.31 -2.20 -14.22
N PHE A 37 -8.77 -1.00 -13.98
CA PHE A 37 -7.59 -0.50 -14.68
C PHE A 37 -6.37 -1.42 -14.51
N VAL A 38 -6.09 -1.88 -13.27
CA VAL A 38 -5.01 -2.85 -12.99
C VAL A 38 -5.20 -4.15 -13.76
N ASN A 39 -6.43 -4.67 -13.84
CA ASN A 39 -6.76 -5.90 -14.55
C ASN A 39 -6.63 -5.78 -16.06
N GLU A 40 -7.01 -4.64 -16.63
CA GLU A 40 -6.90 -4.34 -18.07
C GLU A 40 -5.44 -4.18 -18.49
N GLN A 41 -4.67 -3.39 -17.74
CA GLN A 41 -3.27 -3.09 -18.03
C GLN A 41 -2.29 -4.17 -17.54
N LYS A 42 -2.81 -5.25 -16.93
CA LYS A 42 -2.03 -6.38 -16.39
C LYS A 42 -0.91 -5.93 -15.44
N ILE A 43 -1.17 -4.89 -14.65
CA ILE A 43 -0.21 -4.36 -13.69
C ILE A 43 -0.02 -5.39 -12.57
N LYS A 44 1.23 -5.79 -12.31
CA LYS A 44 1.56 -6.74 -11.25
C LYS A 44 2.37 -6.05 -10.15
N PRO A 45 1.96 -6.16 -8.88
CA PRO A 45 2.77 -5.65 -7.78
C PRO A 45 4.06 -6.46 -7.66
N ILE A 46 5.15 -5.80 -7.29
CA ILE A 46 6.40 -6.47 -6.95
C ILE A 46 6.24 -7.06 -5.56
N ILE A 47 6.39 -8.39 -5.46
CA ILE A 47 6.26 -9.13 -4.22
C ILE A 47 7.67 -9.45 -3.72
N SER A 48 7.99 -9.00 -2.50
CA SER A 48 9.29 -9.22 -1.88
C SER A 48 9.37 -10.57 -1.18
N ARG A 49 8.30 -10.96 -0.48
CA ARG A 49 8.25 -12.20 0.32
C ARG A 49 6.80 -12.66 0.46
N VAL A 50 6.61 -13.98 0.42
CA VAL A 50 5.34 -14.64 0.68
C VAL A 50 5.52 -15.59 1.85
N VAL A 51 4.67 -15.50 2.87
CA VAL A 51 4.61 -16.44 4.00
C VAL A 51 3.32 -17.24 3.89
N GLN A 52 3.43 -18.56 4.08
CA GLN A 52 2.31 -19.49 3.97
C GLN A 52 1.73 -19.84 5.33
N GLY A 53 0.41 -19.76 5.43
CA GLY A 53 -0.36 -20.12 6.62
C GLY A 53 -0.30 -19.04 7.70
N ILE A 54 -1.44 -18.80 8.34
CA ILE A 54 -1.50 -17.90 9.50
C ILE A 54 -0.89 -18.54 10.76
N ASP A 55 -0.76 -19.86 10.77
CA ASP A 55 -0.23 -20.64 11.89
C ASP A 55 1.28 -20.43 12.07
N ASN A 56 1.98 -19.97 11.04
CA ASN A 56 3.40 -19.67 11.10
C ASN A 56 3.66 -18.26 11.66
N VAL A 57 3.28 -18.07 12.93
CA VAL A 57 3.40 -16.80 13.65
C VAL A 57 4.83 -16.26 13.60
N LYS A 58 5.84 -17.13 13.71
CA LYS A 58 7.26 -16.73 13.64
C LYS A 58 7.61 -16.09 12.30
N ALA A 59 7.20 -16.70 11.18
CA ALA A 59 7.48 -16.14 9.87
C ALA A 59 6.70 -14.84 9.63
N ILE A 60 5.53 -14.69 10.24
CA ILE A 60 4.74 -13.44 10.20
C ILE A 60 5.45 -12.33 11.01
N ASP A 61 5.97 -12.65 12.20
CA ASP A 61 6.74 -11.70 13.01
C ASP A 61 7.98 -11.21 12.27
N GLU A 62 8.68 -12.11 11.56
CA GLU A 62 9.79 -11.73 10.68
C GLU A 62 9.37 -10.75 9.57
N LEU A 63 8.15 -10.86 9.01
CA LEU A 63 7.66 -9.86 8.03
C LEU A 63 7.46 -8.49 8.66
N PHE A 64 7.02 -8.42 9.93
CA PHE A 64 6.88 -7.16 10.64
C PHE A 64 8.26 -6.55 10.95
N ASP A 65 9.25 -7.37 11.27
CA ASP A 65 10.63 -6.94 11.46
C ASP A 65 11.25 -6.42 10.15
N ASP A 66 11.04 -7.12 9.03
CA ASP A 66 11.43 -6.66 7.70
C ASP A 66 10.81 -5.29 7.41
N MET A 67 9.51 -5.13 7.68
CA MET A 67 8.80 -3.86 7.49
C MET A 67 9.32 -2.73 8.37
N LYS A 68 9.70 -3.02 9.61
CA LYS A 68 10.28 -2.05 10.55
C LYS A 68 11.67 -1.61 10.14
N ASN A 69 12.49 -2.53 9.63
CA ASN A 69 13.84 -2.25 9.15
C ASN A 69 13.85 -1.64 7.74
N GLY A 70 12.73 -1.69 7.01
CA GLY A 70 12.61 -1.13 5.66
C GLY A 70 13.45 -1.87 4.63
N THR A 71 13.78 -3.14 4.88
CA THR A 71 14.64 -3.97 4.03
C THR A 71 13.91 -4.49 2.78
N GLN A 72 12.58 -4.45 2.77
CA GLN A 72 11.76 -5.00 1.71
C GLN A 72 11.62 -4.04 0.52
N PHE A 73 11.74 -4.59 -0.70
CA PHE A 73 11.40 -3.89 -1.94
C PHE A 73 10.09 -4.46 -2.50
N GLY A 74 9.01 -3.70 -2.37
CA GLY A 74 7.68 -4.10 -2.81
C GLY A 74 6.76 -4.50 -1.65
N LYS A 75 5.94 -5.54 -1.86
CA LYS A 75 4.90 -5.97 -0.90
C LYS A 75 5.29 -7.28 -0.22
N LEU A 76 4.94 -7.38 1.07
CA LEU A 76 4.99 -8.61 1.85
C LEU A 76 3.59 -9.22 1.86
N VAL A 77 3.48 -10.51 1.57
CA VAL A 77 2.19 -11.19 1.36
C VAL A 77 2.08 -12.38 2.32
N ILE A 78 0.91 -12.55 2.90
CA ILE A 78 0.56 -13.74 3.69
C ILE A 78 -0.48 -14.53 2.89
N GLU A 79 -0.14 -15.76 2.54
CA GLU A 79 -1.03 -16.71 1.88
C GLU A 79 -1.82 -17.47 2.96
N LEU A 80 -3.13 -17.20 3.04
CA LEU A 80 -3.99 -17.72 4.12
C LEU A 80 -4.49 -19.16 3.86
N VAL A 81 -4.58 -19.59 2.61
CA VAL A 81 -5.07 -20.91 2.22
C VAL A 81 -4.01 -21.55 1.33
N ASN A 82 -3.61 -22.77 1.65
CA ASN A 82 -2.65 -23.50 0.83
C ASN A 82 -3.32 -23.86 -0.50
N SER A 83 -2.65 -23.58 -1.61
CA SER A 83 -3.13 -23.80 -2.98
C SER A 83 -3.47 -25.28 -3.33
N GLY A 84 -3.34 -26.22 -2.36
CA GLY A 84 -3.73 -27.63 -2.48
C GLY A 84 -5.10 -27.99 -1.88
N ASP A 85 -5.74 -27.09 -1.12
CA ASP A 85 -7.05 -27.36 -0.46
C ASP A 85 -8.25 -26.70 -1.19
N SER A 86 -8.01 -25.98 -2.28
CA SER A 86 -9.08 -25.44 -3.13
C SER A 86 -9.64 -26.51 -4.07
N LYS A 87 -10.45 -27.42 -3.52
CA LYS A 87 -11.48 -28.14 -4.29
C LYS A 87 -12.71 -27.24 -4.41
N LEU A 88 -12.77 -26.42 -5.46
CA LEU A 88 -14.00 -25.86 -6.04
C LEU A 88 -13.75 -25.58 -7.53
#